data_AF-A0ABD0V1I9-F1
#
_entry.id   AF-A0ABD0V1I9-F1
#
_cell.length_a   1.000
_cell.length_b   1.000
_cell.length_c   1.000
_cell.angle_alpha   90.00
_cell.angle_beta   90.00
_cell.angle_gamma   90.00
#
_symmetry.space_group_name_H-M   'P 1'
#
loop_
_entity.id
_entity.type
_entity.pdbx_description
1 polymer ?
#
loop_
_entity_poly.entity_id
_entity_poly.type
_entity_poly.pdbx_seq_one_letter_code
_entity_poly.pdbx_strand_id
1 'polypeptide(L)'
;MAALESIDAFLAAASRVCCSPFATFVQIQGCFICLFLALGWSFAAFVRSRVTRRIKHNIEGGNSFGFICDDINDLEHSVQVNLPRVSVVMPLKGFGEHNLQNWRSQITSLYGGPLEFLFVVESVEDPAYPPASMLISEFKDSVNAKIVVAGLSTTCSQKIHNQLVGVEKMHKESKYVLFLDDDVRLHPGTIGALTAEMEKNPEIFIQTGYPLDLPSGSLGSYCIYEYHMPCSMGFATGGKTFFLWGGCMMVDIAIFFNHVLILTSKLKYIFCIPDSIGFILKMHAEDFRKDAYGVVTGLRDGGYSDDMTLAAIAGGSFLSDCLFIEFY
;
A
#
# COMPACT_ATOMS: atom_id res chain seq x y z
N MET A 1 62.40 9.25 -8.87
CA MET A 1 62.74 7.83 -9.07
C MET A 1 62.26 6.97 -7.92
N ALA A 2 62.74 7.15 -6.67
CA ALA A 2 62.32 6.33 -5.52
C ALA A 2 60.80 6.28 -5.23
N ALA A 3 60.06 7.39 -5.40
CA ALA A 3 58.61 7.39 -5.24
C ALA A 3 57.88 6.57 -6.33
N LEU A 4 58.44 6.53 -7.54
CA LEU A 4 57.89 5.76 -8.67
C LEU A 4 58.12 4.26 -8.45
N GLU A 5 59.32 3.88 -7.97
CA GLU A 5 59.66 2.49 -7.63
C GLU A 5 58.80 1.94 -6.48
N SER A 6 58.47 2.77 -5.49
CA SER A 6 57.57 2.39 -4.40
C SER A 6 56.13 2.12 -4.89
N ILE A 7 55.62 2.96 -5.81
CA ILE A 7 54.32 2.76 -6.44
C ILE A 7 54.33 1.48 -7.28
N ASP A 8 55.38 1.23 -8.07
CA ASP A 8 55.49 0.01 -8.88
C ASP A 8 55.54 -1.26 -8.01
N ALA A 9 56.28 -1.23 -6.91
CA ALA A 9 56.34 -2.35 -5.96
C ALA A 9 54.98 -2.61 -5.29
N PHE A 10 54.27 -1.54 -4.92
CA PHE A 10 52.91 -1.63 -4.38
C PHE A 10 51.94 -2.23 -5.41
N LEU A 11 51.95 -1.74 -6.66
CA LEU A 11 51.10 -2.24 -7.73
C LEU A 11 51.39 -3.72 -8.04
N ALA A 12 52.65 -4.13 -8.04
CA ALA A 12 53.04 -5.54 -8.23
C ALA A 12 52.59 -6.44 -7.07
N ALA A 13 52.63 -5.94 -5.83
CA ALA A 13 52.11 -6.67 -4.67
C ALA A 13 50.58 -6.77 -4.73
N ALA A 14 49.88 -5.66 -5.00
CA ALA A 14 48.43 -5.63 -5.17
C ALA A 14 47.97 -6.55 -6.31
N SER A 15 48.68 -6.54 -7.44
CA SER A 15 48.41 -7.45 -8.57
C SER A 15 48.51 -8.91 -8.16
N ARG A 16 49.55 -9.32 -7.41
CA ARG A 16 49.69 -10.70 -6.92
C ARG A 16 48.56 -11.11 -5.98
N VAL A 17 48.08 -10.19 -5.13
CA VAL A 17 46.94 -10.44 -4.23
C VAL A 17 45.65 -10.59 -5.05
N CYS A 18 45.38 -9.67 -5.97
CA CYS A 18 44.18 -9.68 -6.81
C CYS A 18 44.12 -10.86 -7.80
N CYS A 19 45.28 -11.40 -8.19
CA CYS A 19 45.40 -12.57 -9.05
C CYS A 19 45.62 -13.89 -8.28
N SER A 20 45.51 -13.87 -6.94
CA SER A 20 45.57 -15.10 -6.15
C SER A 20 44.35 -15.99 -6.45
N PRO A 21 44.46 -17.34 -6.40
CA PRO A 21 43.34 -18.23 -6.65
C PRO A 21 42.09 -17.93 -5.80
N PHE A 22 42.30 -17.50 -4.55
CA PHE A 22 41.22 -17.07 -3.66
C PHE A 22 40.55 -15.78 -4.14
N ALA A 23 41.33 -14.75 -4.51
CA ALA A 23 40.78 -13.50 -5.04
C ALA A 23 40.04 -13.72 -6.37
N THR A 24 40.59 -14.54 -7.26
CA THR A 24 39.91 -14.93 -8.51
C THR A 24 38.61 -15.69 -8.24
N PHE A 25 38.58 -16.59 -7.26
CA PHE A 25 37.34 -17.26 -6.85
C PHE A 25 36.27 -16.24 -6.40
N VAL A 26 36.63 -15.29 -5.52
CA VAL A 26 35.72 -14.24 -5.06
C VAL A 26 35.25 -13.35 -6.22
N GLN A 27 36.15 -12.96 -7.13
CA GLN A 27 35.81 -12.18 -8.32
C GLN A 27 34.82 -12.91 -9.23
N ILE A 28 35.03 -14.21 -9.48
CA ILE A 28 34.12 -15.04 -10.27
C ILE A 28 32.72 -15.07 -9.63
N GLN A 29 32.62 -15.26 -8.32
CA GLN A 29 31.34 -15.21 -7.61
C GLN A 29 30.66 -13.83 -7.78
N GLY A 30 31.43 -12.74 -7.64
CA GLY A 30 30.94 -11.38 -7.89
C GLY A 30 30.44 -11.19 -9.31
N CYS A 31 31.17 -11.68 -10.31
CA CYS A 31 30.76 -11.64 -11.72
C CYS A 31 29.46 -12.42 -11.95
N PHE A 32 29.29 -13.60 -11.34
CA PHE A 32 28.03 -14.34 -11.43
C PHE A 32 26.86 -13.57 -10.85
N ILE A 33 27.02 -12.98 -9.65
CA ILE A 33 25.97 -12.15 -9.03
C ILE A 33 25.60 -10.96 -9.93
N CYS A 34 26.59 -10.22 -10.42
CA CYS A 34 26.36 -9.10 -11.33
C CYS A 34 25.67 -9.54 -12.63
N LEU A 35 26.04 -10.69 -13.19
CA LEU A 35 25.41 -11.24 -14.39
C LEU A 35 23.94 -11.61 -14.14
N PHE A 36 23.64 -12.27 -13.03
CA PHE A 36 22.25 -12.60 -12.66
C PHE A 36 21.39 -11.35 -12.47
N LEU A 37 21.90 -10.32 -11.78
CA LEU A 37 21.20 -9.04 -11.61
C LEU A 37 20.97 -8.35 -12.96
N ALA A 38 21.99 -8.31 -13.82
CA ALA A 38 21.88 -7.70 -15.16
C ALA A 38 20.87 -8.44 -16.05
N LEU A 39 20.82 -9.77 -15.99
CA LEU A 39 19.81 -10.57 -16.69
C LEU A 39 18.41 -10.30 -16.13
N GLY A 40 18.26 -10.23 -14.81
CA GLY A 40 17.00 -9.87 -14.15
C GLY A 40 16.48 -8.49 -14.58
N TRP A 41 17.34 -7.48 -14.54
CA TRP A 41 17.00 -6.13 -15.03
C TRP A 41 16.67 -6.10 -16.51
N SER A 42 17.38 -6.87 -17.33
CA SER A 42 17.09 -6.97 -18.76
C SER A 42 15.71 -7.60 -19.01
N PHE A 43 15.35 -8.64 -18.26
CA PHE A 43 14.03 -9.27 -18.33
C PHE A 43 12.92 -8.31 -17.86
N ALA A 44 13.12 -7.65 -16.72
CA ALA A 44 12.17 -6.65 -16.21
C ALA A 44 11.98 -5.49 -17.21
N ALA A 45 13.06 -4.99 -17.80
CA ALA A 45 13.02 -3.97 -18.85
C ALA A 45 12.28 -4.45 -20.10
N PHE A 46 12.47 -5.72 -20.49
CA PHE A 46 11.76 -6.34 -21.61
C PHE A 46 10.25 -6.42 -21.34
N VAL A 47 9.84 -6.90 -20.16
CA VAL A 47 8.42 -6.96 -19.74
C VAL A 47 7.81 -5.57 -19.72
N ARG A 48 8.46 -4.59 -19.09
CA ARG A 48 8.02 -3.19 -19.07
C ARG A 48 7.87 -2.64 -20.49
N SER A 49 8.85 -2.86 -21.35
CA SER A 49 8.82 -2.43 -22.74
C SER A 49 7.69 -3.08 -23.55
N ARG A 50 7.32 -4.33 -23.23
CA ARG A 50 6.16 -4.99 -23.84
C ARG A 50 4.85 -4.34 -23.39
N VAL A 51 4.68 -4.09 -22.09
CA VAL A 51 3.49 -3.44 -21.53
C VAL A 51 3.32 -2.03 -22.08
N THR A 52 4.38 -1.21 -22.08
CA THR A 52 4.34 0.15 -22.62
C THR A 52 4.01 0.15 -24.12
N ARG A 53 4.53 -0.80 -24.90
CA ARG A 53 4.19 -0.92 -26.32
C ARG A 53 2.73 -1.29 -26.54
N ARG A 54 2.19 -2.21 -25.73
CA ARG A 54 0.75 -2.57 -25.75
C ARG A 54 -0.12 -1.35 -25.46
N ILE A 55 0.16 -0.62 -24.38
CA ILE A 55 -0.61 0.58 -23.99
C ILE A 55 -0.59 1.61 -25.13
N LYS A 56 0.60 1.90 -25.70
CA LYS A 56 0.73 2.82 -26.83
C LYS A 56 -0.06 2.36 -28.06
N HIS A 57 0.06 1.09 -28.42
CA HIS A 57 -0.68 0.51 -29.53
C HIS A 57 -2.20 0.60 -29.34
N ASN A 58 -2.70 0.35 -28.12
CA ASN A 58 -4.13 0.46 -27.81
C ASN A 58 -4.61 1.91 -27.94
N ILE A 59 -3.84 2.87 -27.43
CA ILE A 59 -4.14 4.30 -27.56
C ILE A 59 -4.14 4.75 -29.02
N GLU A 60 -3.12 4.35 -29.80
CA GLU A 60 -3.04 4.62 -31.25
C GLU A 60 -4.19 3.95 -32.03
N GLY A 61 -4.67 2.80 -31.55
CA GLY A 61 -5.81 2.07 -32.09
C GLY A 61 -7.19 2.64 -31.71
N GLY A 62 -7.24 3.76 -30.98
CA GLY A 62 -8.47 4.46 -30.61
C GLY A 62 -8.96 4.23 -29.17
N ASN A 63 -8.28 3.39 -28.38
CA ASN A 63 -8.58 3.23 -26.95
C ASN A 63 -7.82 4.27 -26.11
N SER A 64 -8.39 5.46 -25.94
CA SER A 64 -7.82 6.53 -25.10
C SER A 64 -7.58 6.12 -23.64
N PHE A 65 -8.21 5.05 -23.17
CA PHE A 65 -8.05 4.49 -21.82
C PHE A 65 -7.20 3.22 -21.79
N GLY A 66 -6.35 2.99 -22.80
CA GLY A 66 -5.47 1.81 -22.88
C GLY A 66 -4.49 1.64 -21.71
N PHE A 67 -4.36 2.63 -20.83
CA PHE A 67 -3.61 2.57 -19.57
C PHE A 67 -4.46 2.08 -18.37
N ILE A 68 -5.77 1.87 -18.56
CA ILE A 68 -6.71 1.41 -17.53
C ILE A 68 -7.26 0.04 -17.92
N CYS A 69 -7.77 -0.07 -19.15
CA CYS A 69 -8.38 -1.29 -19.67
C CYS A 69 -7.76 -1.65 -21.03
N ASP A 70 -7.57 -2.95 -21.26
CA ASP A 70 -7.08 -3.46 -22.53
C ASP A 70 -8.17 -3.32 -23.62
N ASP A 71 -9.43 -3.60 -23.29
CA ASP A 71 -10.60 -3.40 -24.17
C ASP A 71 -11.40 -2.16 -23.74
N ILE A 72 -11.67 -1.25 -24.68
CA ILE A 72 -12.49 -0.05 -24.42
C ILE A 72 -13.96 -0.41 -24.18
N ASN A 73 -14.42 -1.55 -24.71
CA ASN A 73 -15.81 -1.99 -24.54
C ASN A 73 -16.12 -2.35 -23.07
N ASP A 74 -15.09 -2.62 -22.26
CA ASP A 74 -15.26 -2.82 -20.82
C ASP A 74 -15.85 -1.57 -20.15
N LEU A 75 -15.67 -0.38 -20.75
CA LEU A 75 -16.22 0.89 -20.26
C LEU A 75 -17.65 1.17 -20.75
N GLU A 76 -18.26 0.28 -21.54
CA GLU A 76 -19.65 0.42 -21.96
C GLU A 76 -20.61 0.38 -20.76
N HIS A 77 -21.70 1.14 -20.85
CA HIS A 77 -22.70 1.20 -19.79
C HIS A 77 -23.27 -0.19 -19.43
N SER A 78 -23.43 -1.06 -20.43
CA SER A 78 -23.92 -2.44 -20.27
C SER A 78 -23.02 -3.28 -19.35
N VAL A 79 -21.72 -3.02 -19.33
CA VAL A 79 -20.75 -3.68 -18.45
C VAL A 79 -20.71 -2.95 -17.11
N GLN A 80 -20.57 -1.63 -17.14
CA GLN A 80 -20.37 -0.81 -15.93
C GLN A 80 -21.56 -0.86 -14.96
N VAL A 81 -22.80 -1.00 -15.44
CA VAL A 81 -23.99 -1.11 -14.59
C VAL A 81 -24.02 -2.37 -13.72
N ASN A 82 -23.29 -3.41 -14.12
CA ASN A 82 -23.19 -4.67 -13.38
C ASN A 82 -22.06 -4.65 -12.35
N LEU A 83 -21.25 -3.59 -12.32
CA LEU A 83 -20.15 -3.49 -11.37
C LEU A 83 -20.69 -3.29 -9.94
N PRO A 84 -20.08 -3.96 -8.95
CA PRO A 84 -20.54 -3.91 -7.58
C PRO A 84 -20.33 -2.52 -6.96
N ARG A 85 -21.17 -2.20 -5.97
CA ARG A 85 -20.97 -0.98 -5.17
C ARG A 85 -19.77 -1.13 -4.25
N VAL A 86 -18.94 -0.11 -4.19
CA VAL A 86 -17.78 -0.02 -3.29
C VAL A 86 -17.93 1.21 -2.39
N SER A 87 -17.82 1.00 -1.07
CA SER A 87 -17.70 2.09 -0.09
C SER A 87 -16.23 2.32 0.24
N VAL A 88 -15.76 3.54 0.07
CA VAL A 88 -14.38 3.92 0.37
C VAL A 88 -14.33 4.61 1.72
N VAL A 89 -13.58 4.07 2.67
CA VAL A 89 -13.42 4.60 4.03
C VAL A 89 -12.01 5.13 4.20
N MET A 90 -11.91 6.43 4.40
CA MET A 90 -10.65 7.15 4.59
C MET A 90 -10.61 7.69 6.03
N PRO A 91 -9.89 7.06 6.96
CA PRO A 91 -9.60 7.66 8.25
C PRO A 91 -8.60 8.81 8.07
N LEU A 92 -9.00 10.03 8.43
CA LEU A 92 -8.18 11.24 8.32
C LEU A 92 -7.61 11.62 9.68
N LYS A 93 -6.37 12.15 9.69
CA LYS A 93 -5.80 12.79 10.88
C LYS A 93 -4.82 13.90 10.49
N GLY A 94 -5.11 15.13 10.92
CA GLY A 94 -4.23 16.26 10.64
C GLY A 94 -4.28 16.70 9.17
N PHE A 95 -3.37 17.60 8.79
CA PHE A 95 -3.31 18.11 7.41
C PHE A 95 -1.87 18.46 7.03
N GLY A 96 -1.28 17.61 6.20
CA GLY A 96 0.02 17.74 5.58
C GLY A 96 -0.03 18.31 4.16
N GLU A 97 1.16 18.63 3.62
CA GLU A 97 1.35 19.37 2.38
C GLU A 97 0.68 18.72 1.15
N HIS A 98 0.63 17.39 1.10
CA HIS A 98 0.16 16.65 -0.07
C HIS A 98 -1.25 16.06 0.07
N ASN A 99 -1.86 16.13 1.25
CA ASN A 99 -3.14 15.46 1.52
C ASN A 99 -4.24 15.87 0.54
N LEU A 100 -4.40 17.16 0.25
CA LEU A 100 -5.46 17.61 -0.67
C LEU A 100 -5.32 17.01 -2.08
N GLN A 101 -4.08 16.89 -2.59
CA GLN A 101 -3.82 16.26 -3.88
C GLN A 101 -4.07 14.76 -3.83
N ASN A 102 -3.68 14.11 -2.73
CA ASN A 102 -3.90 12.69 -2.49
C ASN A 102 -5.41 12.38 -2.45
N TRP A 103 -6.16 13.08 -1.62
CA TRP A 103 -7.62 12.94 -1.50
C TRP A 103 -8.33 13.20 -2.82
N ARG A 104 -7.89 14.21 -3.58
CA ARG A 104 -8.43 14.45 -4.92
C ARG A 104 -8.19 13.23 -5.83
N SER A 105 -6.98 12.66 -5.84
CA SER A 105 -6.69 11.45 -6.63
C SER A 105 -7.53 10.23 -6.21
N GLN A 106 -7.86 10.12 -4.93
CA GLN A 106 -8.67 9.03 -4.38
C GLN A 106 -10.14 9.13 -4.81
N ILE A 107 -10.71 10.34 -4.80
CA ILE A 107 -12.13 10.54 -5.13
C ILE A 107 -12.41 10.65 -6.64
N THR A 108 -11.39 10.91 -7.46
CA THR A 108 -11.52 10.99 -8.94
C THR A 108 -11.17 9.66 -9.62
N SER A 109 -11.70 8.54 -9.11
CA SER A 109 -11.53 7.23 -9.75
C SER A 109 -12.29 7.14 -11.07
N LEU A 110 -11.78 6.31 -12.00
CA LEU A 110 -12.44 5.98 -13.27
C LEU A 110 -13.19 4.64 -13.21
N TYR A 111 -13.44 4.11 -12.02
CA TYR A 111 -14.35 3.00 -11.81
C TYR A 111 -15.80 3.43 -12.04
N GLY A 112 -16.52 2.77 -12.96
CA GLY A 112 -17.89 3.17 -13.31
C GLY A 112 -19.00 2.49 -12.50
N GLY A 113 -18.65 1.62 -11.55
CA GLY A 113 -19.61 1.11 -10.58
C GLY A 113 -19.98 2.15 -9.51
N PRO A 114 -21.02 1.91 -8.69
CA PRO A 114 -21.45 2.87 -7.69
C PRO A 114 -20.40 3.07 -6.59
N LEU A 115 -20.00 4.32 -6.36
CA LEU A 115 -19.04 4.71 -5.33
C LEU A 115 -19.67 5.59 -4.25
N GLU A 116 -19.19 5.45 -3.03
CA GLU A 116 -19.30 6.49 -2.00
C GLU A 116 -17.98 6.63 -1.24
N PHE A 117 -17.67 7.85 -0.81
CA PHE A 117 -16.45 8.16 -0.07
C PHE A 117 -16.78 8.71 1.31
N LEU A 118 -16.23 8.10 2.34
CA LEU A 118 -16.41 8.45 3.74
C LEU A 118 -15.08 8.96 4.29
N PHE A 119 -15.01 10.28 4.44
CA PHE A 119 -13.89 10.95 5.11
C PHE A 119 -14.17 10.93 6.61
N VAL A 120 -13.43 10.12 7.36
CA VAL A 120 -13.72 9.88 8.77
C VAL A 120 -12.69 10.59 9.65
N VAL A 121 -13.13 11.58 10.40
CA VAL A 121 -12.31 12.31 11.38
C VAL A 121 -12.75 11.98 12.80
N GLU A 122 -11.85 12.18 13.77
CA GLU A 122 -12.18 12.08 15.18
C GLU A 122 -13.19 13.15 15.62
N SER A 123 -12.95 14.41 15.25
CA SER A 123 -13.77 15.56 15.64
C SER A 123 -13.77 16.65 14.57
N VAL A 124 -14.65 17.65 14.69
CA VAL A 124 -14.71 18.79 13.75
C VAL A 124 -13.53 19.76 13.93
N GLU A 125 -12.83 19.66 15.05
CA GLU A 125 -11.62 20.41 15.38
C GLU A 125 -10.36 19.80 14.73
N ASP A 126 -10.47 18.62 14.12
CA ASP A 126 -9.34 18.01 13.42
C ASP A 126 -8.88 18.90 12.25
N PRO A 127 -7.58 19.19 12.09
CA PRO A 127 -7.08 20.00 10.99
C PRO A 127 -7.45 19.48 9.60
N ALA A 128 -7.77 18.19 9.47
CA ALA A 128 -8.23 17.58 8.23
C ALA A 128 -9.65 17.99 7.83
N TYR A 129 -10.50 18.39 8.80
CA TYR A 129 -11.93 18.60 8.60
C TYR A 129 -12.24 19.77 7.63
N PRO A 130 -11.70 20.99 7.82
CA PRO A 130 -11.96 22.09 6.88
C PRO A 130 -11.55 21.80 5.43
N PRO A 131 -10.34 21.30 5.11
CA PRO A 131 -9.94 21.02 3.74
C PRO A 131 -10.72 19.86 3.11
N ALA A 132 -11.04 18.80 3.88
CA ALA A 132 -11.91 17.73 3.39
C ALA A 132 -13.31 18.25 3.03
N SER A 133 -13.87 19.15 3.86
CA SER A 133 -15.19 19.74 3.64
C SER A 133 -15.22 20.61 2.38
N MET A 134 -14.17 21.40 2.15
CA MET A 134 -14.01 22.19 0.93
C MET A 134 -13.91 21.29 -0.31
N LEU A 135 -13.11 20.22 -0.25
CA LEU A 135 -12.95 19.27 -1.36
C LEU A 135 -14.28 18.59 -1.70
N ILE A 136 -15.03 18.11 -0.70
CA ILE A 136 -16.33 17.47 -0.93
C ILE A 136 -17.32 18.47 -1.55
N SER A 137 -17.32 19.73 -1.10
CA SER A 137 -18.17 20.77 -1.68
C SER A 137 -17.83 21.07 -3.15
N GLU A 138 -16.53 21.07 -3.50
CA GLU A 138 -16.06 21.25 -4.88
C GLU A 138 -16.58 20.14 -5.82
N PHE A 139 -16.71 18.91 -5.33
CA PHE A 139 -17.11 17.73 -6.11
C PHE A 139 -18.55 17.26 -5.87
N LYS A 140 -19.37 18.02 -5.14
CA LYS A 140 -20.72 17.60 -4.66
C LYS A 140 -21.67 17.08 -5.75
N ASP A 141 -21.54 17.58 -6.98
CA ASP A 141 -22.42 17.25 -8.11
C ASP A 141 -21.89 16.07 -8.94
N SER A 142 -20.63 15.67 -8.70
CA SER A 142 -19.90 14.65 -9.48
C SER A 142 -19.53 13.42 -8.65
N VAL A 143 -19.39 13.56 -7.33
CA VAL A 143 -18.91 12.52 -6.43
C VAL A 143 -19.81 12.42 -5.20
N ASN A 144 -20.21 11.21 -4.85
CA ASN A 144 -20.90 10.94 -3.59
C ASN A 144 -19.88 10.82 -2.44
N ALA A 145 -19.59 11.92 -1.77
CA ALA A 145 -18.66 11.97 -0.65
C ALA A 145 -19.28 12.66 0.57
N LYS A 146 -18.93 12.20 1.78
CA LYS A 146 -19.39 12.77 3.05
C LYS A 146 -18.31 12.70 4.12
N ILE A 147 -18.37 13.63 5.08
CA ILE A 147 -17.56 13.57 6.29
C ILE A 147 -18.34 12.86 7.38
N VAL A 148 -17.65 11.99 8.13
CA VAL A 148 -18.16 11.31 9.32
C VAL A 148 -17.30 11.70 10.50
N VAL A 149 -17.94 12.17 11.57
CA VAL A 149 -17.26 12.44 12.85
C VAL A 149 -17.42 11.21 13.73
N ALA A 150 -16.31 10.50 13.98
CA ALA A 150 -16.29 9.24 14.71
C ALA A 150 -16.28 9.39 16.23
N GLY A 151 -15.83 10.54 16.73
CA GLY A 151 -15.56 10.75 18.15
C GLY A 151 -14.28 10.05 18.61
N LEU A 152 -13.94 10.26 19.87
CA LEU A 152 -12.72 9.72 20.46
C LEU A 152 -12.85 8.20 20.70
N SER A 153 -11.82 7.45 20.31
CA SER A 153 -11.72 6.03 20.62
C SER A 153 -11.55 5.80 22.13
N THR A 154 -12.11 4.69 22.63
CA THR A 154 -12.00 4.29 24.04
C THR A 154 -11.37 2.91 24.24
N THR A 155 -11.28 2.09 23.18
CA THR A 155 -10.92 0.66 23.28
C THR A 155 -9.90 0.20 22.24
N CYS A 156 -9.63 0.99 21.21
CA CYS A 156 -8.66 0.69 20.15
C CYS A 156 -7.92 1.97 19.70
N SER A 157 -7.07 1.89 18.68
CA SER A 157 -6.46 3.09 18.11
C SER A 157 -7.51 3.99 17.44
N GLN A 158 -7.22 5.30 17.34
CA GLN A 158 -8.16 6.23 16.71
C GLN A 158 -8.41 5.90 15.23
N LYS A 159 -7.38 5.45 14.50
CA LYS A 159 -7.50 5.02 13.10
C LYS A 159 -8.48 3.86 12.94
N ILE A 160 -8.36 2.81 13.78
CA ILE A 160 -9.27 1.66 13.76
C ILE A 160 -10.69 2.08 14.13
N HIS A 161 -10.85 2.93 15.14
CA HIS A 161 -12.16 3.46 15.52
C HIS A 161 -12.83 4.22 14.37
N ASN A 162 -12.09 5.11 13.69
CA ASN A 162 -12.57 5.82 12.52
C ASN A 162 -12.97 4.86 11.39
N GLN A 163 -12.17 3.83 11.10
CA GLN A 163 -12.50 2.81 10.10
C GLN A 163 -13.80 2.07 10.45
N LEU A 164 -13.95 1.63 11.71
CA LEU A 164 -15.15 0.92 12.17
C LEU A 164 -16.41 1.80 12.10
N VAL A 165 -16.31 3.07 12.49
CA VAL A 165 -17.42 4.02 12.35
C VAL A 165 -17.73 4.27 10.86
N GLY A 166 -16.71 4.35 10.01
CA GLY A 166 -16.89 4.40 8.56
C GLY A 166 -17.73 3.23 8.03
N VAL A 167 -17.37 2.00 8.39
CA VAL A 167 -18.14 0.79 8.03
C VAL A 167 -19.57 0.83 8.58
N GLU A 168 -19.77 1.34 9.80
CA GLU A 168 -21.13 1.48 10.36
C GLU A 168 -22.00 2.44 9.53
N LYS A 169 -21.40 3.54 9.02
CA LYS A 169 -22.09 4.62 8.30
C LYS A 169 -22.09 4.46 6.76
N MET A 170 -21.44 3.42 6.25
CA MET A 170 -21.44 3.10 4.82
C MET A 170 -22.83 2.61 4.36
N HIS A 171 -23.03 2.68 3.05
CA HIS A 171 -24.20 2.23 2.33
C HIS A 171 -24.40 0.73 2.53
N LYS A 172 -25.62 0.32 2.86
CA LYS A 172 -25.92 -1.07 3.26
C LYS A 172 -25.91 -2.07 2.10
N GLU A 173 -26.00 -1.57 0.88
CA GLU A 173 -25.91 -2.39 -0.34
C GLU A 173 -24.48 -2.46 -0.91
N SER A 174 -23.48 -1.93 -0.22
CA SER A 174 -22.10 -2.08 -0.68
C SER A 174 -21.68 -3.54 -0.58
N LYS A 175 -21.08 -4.06 -1.66
CA LYS A 175 -20.50 -5.41 -1.67
C LYS A 175 -19.09 -5.39 -1.07
N TYR A 176 -18.32 -4.35 -1.41
CA TYR A 176 -16.96 -4.18 -0.92
C TYR A 176 -16.80 -2.89 -0.12
N VAL A 177 -15.90 -2.95 0.86
CA VAL A 177 -15.35 -1.77 1.53
C VAL A 177 -13.87 -1.66 1.20
N LEU A 178 -13.43 -0.46 0.80
CA LEU A 178 -12.04 -0.14 0.53
C LEU A 178 -11.54 0.84 1.59
N PHE A 179 -10.57 0.41 2.38
CA PHE A 179 -9.85 1.28 3.31
C PHE A 179 -8.64 1.89 2.61
N LEU A 180 -8.47 3.20 2.77
CA LEU A 180 -7.37 3.96 2.20
C LEU A 180 -6.74 4.85 3.25
N ASP A 181 -5.42 4.93 3.26
CA ASP A 181 -4.70 5.95 4.01
C ASP A 181 -4.93 7.34 3.40
N ASP A 182 -4.80 8.38 4.21
CA ASP A 182 -5.05 9.75 3.79
C ASP A 182 -3.83 10.40 3.09
N ASP A 183 -2.68 9.73 3.10
CA ASP A 183 -1.40 10.19 2.56
C ASP A 183 -0.97 9.48 1.25
N VAL A 184 -1.83 8.63 0.67
CA VAL A 184 -1.53 7.87 -0.55
C VAL A 184 -2.14 8.49 -1.81
N ARG A 185 -1.41 8.44 -2.92
CA ARG A 185 -1.93 8.77 -4.26
C ARG A 185 -2.41 7.51 -4.96
N LEU A 186 -3.59 7.58 -5.57
CA LEU A 186 -4.13 6.46 -6.33
C LEU A 186 -4.06 6.67 -7.83
N HIS A 187 -3.81 5.58 -8.54
CA HIS A 187 -4.06 5.52 -9.98
C HIS A 187 -5.59 5.53 -10.20
N PRO A 188 -6.13 6.24 -11.21
CA PRO A 188 -7.57 6.32 -11.41
C PRO A 188 -8.24 4.95 -11.63
N GLY A 189 -7.50 3.96 -12.14
CA GLY A 189 -7.95 2.58 -12.31
C GLY A 189 -7.87 1.71 -11.04
N THR A 190 -7.43 2.24 -9.90
CA THR A 190 -7.15 1.44 -8.70
C THR A 190 -8.35 0.62 -8.22
N ILE A 191 -9.49 1.28 -8.00
CA ILE A 191 -10.69 0.61 -7.50
C ILE A 191 -11.20 -0.43 -8.49
N GLY A 192 -11.13 -0.12 -9.80
CA GLY A 192 -11.56 -1.04 -10.85
C GLY A 192 -10.71 -2.30 -10.91
N ALA A 193 -9.39 -2.19 -10.80
CA ALA A 193 -8.52 -3.36 -10.75
C ALA A 193 -8.84 -4.21 -9.51
N LEU A 194 -8.82 -3.61 -8.31
CA LEU A 194 -9.13 -4.32 -7.05
C LEU A 194 -10.46 -5.09 -7.15
N THR A 195 -11.48 -4.43 -7.66
CA THR A 195 -12.80 -5.04 -7.84
C THR A 195 -12.77 -6.20 -8.84
N ALA A 196 -12.08 -6.04 -9.97
CA ALA A 196 -12.04 -7.05 -11.02
C ALA A 196 -11.45 -8.38 -10.52
N GLU A 197 -10.41 -8.35 -9.69
CA GLU A 197 -9.83 -9.60 -9.14
C GLU A 197 -10.68 -10.20 -8.02
N MET A 198 -11.32 -9.37 -7.19
CA MET A 198 -12.29 -9.84 -6.19
C MET A 198 -13.50 -10.53 -6.85
N GLU A 199 -14.01 -9.99 -7.96
CA GLU A 199 -15.09 -10.64 -8.73
C GLU A 199 -14.63 -11.93 -9.42
N LYS A 200 -13.40 -11.95 -9.92
CA LYS A 200 -12.82 -13.11 -10.62
C LYS A 200 -12.55 -14.28 -9.66
N ASN A 201 -12.21 -14.01 -8.41
CA ASN A 201 -11.90 -15.02 -7.40
C ASN A 201 -12.73 -14.76 -6.12
N PRO A 202 -13.99 -15.24 -6.08
CA PRO A 202 -14.91 -14.98 -4.97
C PRO A 202 -14.47 -15.56 -3.61
N GLU A 203 -13.44 -16.40 -3.58
CA GLU A 203 -12.83 -16.92 -2.36
C GLU A 203 -11.93 -15.90 -1.64
N ILE A 204 -11.54 -14.81 -2.31
CA ILE A 204 -10.73 -13.77 -1.70
C ILE A 204 -11.58 -13.02 -0.67
N PHE A 205 -11.18 -13.11 0.59
CA PHE A 205 -11.79 -12.31 1.64
C PHE A 205 -11.26 -10.86 1.64
N ILE A 206 -9.93 -10.74 1.59
CA ILE A 206 -9.23 -9.45 1.62
C ILE A 206 -8.17 -9.42 0.53
N GLN A 207 -8.09 -8.27 -0.12
CA GLN A 207 -7.02 -7.91 -1.03
C GLN A 207 -6.38 -6.59 -0.60
N THR A 208 -5.07 -6.45 -0.85
CA THR A 208 -4.29 -5.27 -0.50
C THR A 208 -3.51 -4.76 -1.70
N GLY A 209 -3.32 -3.44 -1.77
CA GLY A 209 -2.28 -2.82 -2.59
C GLY A 209 -0.94 -2.82 -1.86
N TYR A 210 0.04 -2.11 -2.39
CA TYR A 210 1.32 -1.88 -1.73
C TYR A 210 1.83 -0.49 -2.12
N PRO A 211 2.56 0.19 -1.23
CA PRO A 211 3.10 1.49 -1.54
C PRO A 211 4.25 1.31 -2.54
N LEU A 212 4.24 2.14 -3.58
CA LEU A 212 5.36 2.31 -4.48
C LEU A 212 5.91 3.71 -4.29
N ASP A 213 7.01 3.80 -3.55
CA ASP A 213 7.70 5.07 -3.36
C ASP A 213 8.38 5.50 -4.65
N LEU A 214 8.06 6.71 -5.13
CA LEU A 214 8.72 7.28 -6.30
C LEU A 214 9.86 8.20 -5.82
N PRO A 215 11.13 7.88 -6.14
CA PRO A 215 12.25 8.69 -5.67
C PRO A 215 12.22 10.09 -6.30
N SER A 216 12.50 11.11 -5.49
CA SER A 216 12.50 12.53 -5.90
C SER A 216 13.68 12.94 -6.80
N GLY A 217 14.57 11.98 -7.15
CA GLY A 217 15.73 12.22 -8.00
C GLY A 217 17.05 12.42 -7.23
N SER A 218 17.00 12.54 -5.90
CA SER A 218 18.20 12.65 -5.06
C SER A 218 18.80 11.28 -4.74
N LEU A 219 20.12 11.21 -4.55
CA LEU A 219 20.78 9.96 -4.14
C LEU A 219 20.16 9.38 -2.87
N GLY A 220 19.87 10.23 -1.88
CA GLY A 220 19.19 9.81 -0.64
C GLY A 220 17.83 9.19 -0.88
N SER A 221 17.01 9.78 -1.77
CA SER A 221 15.70 9.21 -2.13
C SER A 221 15.81 7.87 -2.85
N TYR A 222 16.82 7.68 -3.70
CA TYR A 222 17.07 6.40 -4.35
C TYR A 222 17.57 5.33 -3.36
N CYS A 223 18.40 5.71 -2.39
CA CYS A 223 18.82 4.78 -1.33
C CYS A 223 17.63 4.32 -0.47
N ILE A 224 16.71 5.23 -0.12
CA ILE A 224 15.49 4.89 0.62
C ILE A 224 14.58 3.99 -0.22
N TYR A 225 14.39 4.33 -1.50
CA TYR A 225 13.65 3.50 -2.44
C TYR A 225 14.22 2.08 -2.52
N GLU A 226 15.53 1.94 -2.72
CA GLU A 226 16.20 0.64 -2.80
C GLU A 226 16.09 -0.14 -1.48
N TYR A 227 16.07 0.55 -0.33
CA TYR A 227 15.83 -0.07 0.97
C TYR A 227 14.38 -0.55 1.15
N HIS A 228 13.39 0.19 0.64
CA HIS A 228 11.96 -0.19 0.70
C HIS A 228 11.59 -1.27 -0.32
N MET A 229 12.26 -1.32 -1.47
CA MET A 229 11.96 -2.28 -2.54
C MET A 229 11.92 -3.74 -2.06
N PRO A 230 12.86 -4.23 -1.22
CA PRO A 230 12.76 -5.55 -0.62
C PRO A 230 11.52 -5.80 0.24
N CYS A 231 11.03 -4.78 0.96
CA CYS A 231 9.78 -4.87 1.69
C CYS A 231 8.60 -4.99 0.72
N SER A 232 8.67 -4.32 -0.44
CA SER A 232 7.68 -4.42 -1.52
C SER A 232 7.77 -5.75 -2.29
N MET A 233 8.93 -6.41 -2.34
CA MET A 233 9.11 -7.70 -3.03
C MET A 233 8.22 -8.80 -2.44
N GLY A 234 7.94 -8.76 -1.13
CA GLY A 234 7.01 -9.70 -0.48
C GLY A 234 5.57 -9.59 -0.99
N PHE A 235 5.20 -8.44 -1.59
CA PHE A 235 3.94 -8.23 -2.27
C PHE A 235 4.01 -8.58 -3.77
N ALA A 236 5.17 -8.41 -4.40
CA ALA A 236 5.37 -8.59 -5.84
C ALA A 236 5.45 -10.07 -6.28
N THR A 237 5.68 -11.02 -5.38
CA THR A 237 5.58 -12.44 -5.69
C THR A 237 4.11 -12.87 -5.69
N GLY A 238 3.40 -12.54 -6.79
CA GLY A 238 1.96 -12.72 -6.94
C GLY A 238 1.43 -14.07 -6.41
N GLY A 239 0.35 -14.00 -5.63
CA GLY A 239 -0.25 -15.16 -4.99
C GLY A 239 -0.83 -14.83 -3.62
N LYS A 240 -0.94 -15.87 -2.78
CA LYS A 240 -1.43 -15.74 -1.42
C LYS A 240 -0.36 -15.21 -0.48
N THR A 241 -0.68 -14.13 0.24
CA THR A 241 0.22 -13.51 1.21
C THR A 241 -0.38 -13.55 2.62
N PHE A 242 0.51 -13.64 3.61
CA PHE A 242 0.17 -13.51 5.02
C PHE A 242 0.31 -12.08 5.53
N PHE A 243 0.80 -11.18 4.66
CA PHE A 243 1.12 -9.80 4.97
C PHE A 243 0.18 -8.87 4.22
N LEU A 244 -0.43 -7.94 4.96
CA LEU A 244 -1.34 -6.93 4.42
C LEU A 244 -0.80 -5.54 4.70
N TRP A 245 -0.86 -4.68 3.70
CA TRP A 245 -0.67 -3.25 3.89
C TRP A 245 -2.05 -2.58 4.03
N GLY A 246 -2.32 -1.92 5.15
CA GLY A 246 -3.67 -1.37 5.38
C GLY A 246 -3.91 0.00 4.74
N GLY A 247 -2.88 0.63 4.16
CA GLY A 247 -3.04 1.90 3.43
C GLY A 247 -3.79 1.77 2.11
N CYS A 248 -4.01 0.54 1.62
CA CYS A 248 -4.97 0.24 0.57
C CYS A 248 -5.46 -1.21 0.73
N MET A 249 -6.66 -1.40 1.27
CA MET A 249 -7.20 -2.72 1.58
C MET A 249 -8.68 -2.83 1.20
N MET A 250 -9.02 -3.74 0.30
CA MET A 250 -10.38 -4.05 -0.10
C MET A 250 -10.87 -5.34 0.58
N VAL A 251 -12.10 -5.30 1.11
CA VAL A 251 -12.69 -6.39 1.86
C VAL A 251 -14.12 -6.67 1.38
N ASP A 252 -14.47 -7.96 1.26
CA ASP A 252 -15.87 -8.38 1.09
C ASP A 252 -16.67 -8.16 2.39
N ILE A 253 -17.74 -7.36 2.29
CA ILE A 253 -18.55 -6.95 3.44
C ILE A 253 -19.33 -8.11 4.04
N ALA A 254 -19.83 -9.05 3.23
CA ALA A 254 -20.60 -10.18 3.71
C ALA A 254 -19.71 -11.09 4.58
N ILE A 255 -18.47 -11.30 4.16
CA ILE A 255 -17.47 -12.04 4.95
C ILE A 255 -17.04 -11.20 6.16
N PHE A 256 -16.81 -9.89 5.99
CA PHE A 256 -16.42 -8.99 7.08
C PHE A 256 -17.40 -9.02 8.24
N PHE A 257 -18.71 -8.86 8.00
CA PHE A 257 -19.71 -8.88 9.07
C PHE A 257 -19.88 -10.26 9.71
N ASN A 258 -19.79 -11.34 8.92
CA ASN A 258 -19.86 -12.70 9.44
C ASN A 258 -18.70 -13.04 10.39
N HIS A 259 -17.51 -12.46 10.18
CA HIS A 259 -16.32 -12.78 10.95
C HIS A 259 -15.96 -11.72 12.03
N VAL A 260 -16.07 -10.43 11.71
CA VAL A 260 -15.62 -9.34 12.59
C VAL A 260 -16.65 -8.97 13.66
N LEU A 261 -17.96 -9.11 13.42
CA LEU A 261 -18.97 -8.85 14.45
C LEU A 261 -18.98 -9.93 15.54
N ILE A 262 -18.63 -11.17 15.16
CA ILE A 262 -18.40 -12.27 16.11
C ILE A 262 -17.17 -11.99 16.97
N LEU A 263 -16.13 -11.40 16.37
CA LEU A 263 -14.91 -11.01 17.07
C LEU A 263 -15.12 -9.80 17.98
N THR A 264 -15.84 -8.73 17.60
CA THR A 264 -16.08 -7.57 18.50
C THR A 264 -16.95 -7.92 19.71
N SER A 265 -17.83 -8.93 19.60
CA SER A 265 -18.53 -9.49 20.77
C SER A 265 -17.61 -10.29 21.73
N LYS A 266 -16.48 -10.81 21.23
CA LYS A 266 -15.48 -11.60 21.99
C LYS A 266 -14.19 -10.83 22.34
N LEU A 267 -13.88 -9.73 21.64
CA LEU A 267 -12.66 -8.90 21.75
C LEU A 267 -12.72 -7.85 22.86
N LYS A 268 -13.73 -7.91 23.74
CA LYS A 268 -13.67 -7.18 25.03
C LYS A 268 -12.47 -7.61 25.91
N TYR A 269 -11.66 -8.60 25.50
CA TYR A 269 -10.64 -9.24 26.33
C TYR A 269 -9.31 -9.60 25.64
N ILE A 270 -8.90 -8.96 24.53
CA ILE A 270 -7.58 -9.25 23.92
C ILE A 270 -6.70 -7.99 23.87
N PHE A 271 -6.21 -7.61 25.05
CA PHE A 271 -4.99 -6.82 25.23
C PHE A 271 -3.99 -7.66 26.02
N CYS A 272 -3.69 -8.86 25.52
CA CYS A 272 -2.60 -9.72 26.01
C CYS A 272 -2.40 -10.85 25.00
N ILE A 273 -1.38 -10.76 24.14
CA ILE A 273 -0.76 -11.95 23.56
C ILE A 273 0.73 -11.92 23.92
N PRO A 274 1.30 -13.02 24.47
CA PRO A 274 2.67 -13.07 24.95
C PRO A 274 3.67 -13.18 23.80
N ASP A 275 4.87 -12.67 24.09
CA ASP A 275 6.09 -12.76 23.28
C ASP A 275 6.34 -14.17 22.73
N SER A 276 6.32 -14.37 21.40
CA SER A 276 7.32 -15.20 20.71
C SER A 276 7.18 -15.20 19.17
N ILE A 277 8.33 -14.99 18.52
CA ILE A 277 8.72 -15.27 17.12
C ILE A 277 8.69 -14.07 16.14
N GLY A 278 9.90 -13.65 15.71
CA GLY A 278 10.16 -12.95 14.45
C GLY A 278 10.89 -11.61 14.57
N PHE A 279 12.15 -11.54 14.17
CA PHE A 279 13.04 -10.37 14.23
C PHE A 279 12.61 -9.22 13.29
N ILE A 280 12.51 -7.98 13.82
CA ILE A 280 13.08 -6.70 13.34
C ILE A 280 12.68 -5.61 14.38
N LEU A 281 13.67 -4.90 14.93
CA LEU A 281 13.55 -3.78 15.90
C LEU A 281 12.69 -4.03 17.17
N LYS A 282 13.32 -4.55 18.24
CA LYS A 282 12.73 -4.52 19.59
C LYS A 282 12.73 -3.09 20.16
N MET A 283 11.58 -2.42 20.18
CA MET A 283 11.31 -1.32 21.11
C MET A 283 10.64 -1.92 22.36
N HIS A 284 11.16 -1.66 23.57
CA HIS A 284 10.50 -2.14 24.78
C HIS A 284 9.16 -1.42 24.96
N ALA A 285 8.15 -2.13 25.46
CA ALA A 285 6.83 -1.55 25.70
C ALA A 285 6.85 -0.34 26.65
N GLU A 286 7.80 -0.29 27.58
CA GLU A 286 8.01 0.88 28.42
C GLU A 286 8.54 2.10 27.65
N ASP A 287 9.43 1.87 26.67
CA ASP A 287 10.01 2.94 25.86
C ASP A 287 8.94 3.58 24.96
N PHE A 288 8.01 2.77 24.44
CA PHE A 288 6.84 3.28 23.73
C PHE A 288 5.90 4.07 24.66
N ARG A 289 5.57 3.53 25.85
CA ARG A 289 4.67 4.20 26.82
C ARG A 289 5.23 5.52 27.34
N LYS A 290 6.55 5.62 27.48
CA LYS A 290 7.25 6.82 27.97
C LYS A 290 7.69 7.75 26.83
N ASP A 291 7.38 7.38 25.59
CA ASP A 291 7.87 8.07 24.40
C ASP A 291 9.38 8.36 24.42
N ALA A 292 10.16 7.39 24.91
CA ALA A 292 11.58 7.59 25.25
C ALA A 292 12.45 7.99 24.03
N TYR A 293 11.95 7.73 22.82
CA TYR A 293 12.61 8.01 21.54
C TYR A 293 11.82 8.94 20.62
N GLY A 294 10.76 9.60 21.13
CA GLY A 294 9.94 10.53 20.35
C GLY A 294 9.09 9.87 19.26
N VAL A 295 8.89 8.55 19.33
CA VAL A 295 8.04 7.79 18.40
C VAL A 295 6.58 8.17 18.59
N VAL A 296 6.07 8.20 19.82
CA VAL A 296 4.68 8.62 20.10
C VAL A 296 4.47 10.09 19.75
N THR A 297 5.46 10.96 20.00
CA THR A 297 5.42 12.37 19.56
C THR A 297 5.47 12.50 18.04
N GLY A 298 6.26 11.68 17.33
CA GLY A 298 6.32 11.67 15.86
C GLY A 298 5.05 11.09 15.21
N LEU A 299 4.33 10.22 15.92
CA LEU A 299 3.04 9.64 15.50
C LEU A 299 1.83 10.50 15.92
N ARG A 300 2.03 11.55 16.75
CA ARG A 300 0.99 12.48 17.21
C ARG A 300 0.33 13.24 16.05
N ASP A 301 1.07 13.42 14.97
CA ASP A 301 0.68 14.18 13.78
C ASP A 301 0.43 13.29 12.54
N GLY A 302 0.10 12.00 12.73
CA GLY A 302 -0.54 11.19 11.67
C GLY A 302 0.15 9.91 11.20
N GLY A 303 1.26 9.47 11.80
CA GLY A 303 1.80 8.16 11.48
C GLY A 303 1.11 7.06 12.29
N TYR A 304 0.47 6.08 11.65
CA TYR A 304 0.17 4.78 12.30
C TYR A 304 0.20 3.67 11.26
N SER A 305 1.07 2.68 11.48
CA SER A 305 1.16 1.47 10.67
C SER A 305 -0.06 0.57 10.88
N ASP A 306 -0.56 0.03 9.77
CA ASP A 306 -1.72 -0.85 9.66
C ASP A 306 -1.54 -2.24 10.26
N ASP A 307 -0.31 -2.61 10.61
CA ASP A 307 0.04 -3.93 11.12
C ASP A 307 -0.80 -4.34 12.36
N MET A 308 -1.31 -3.36 13.12
CA MET A 308 -2.17 -3.59 14.29
C MET A 308 -3.64 -3.83 13.96
N THR A 309 -4.15 -3.37 12.81
CA THR A 309 -5.53 -3.62 12.37
C THR A 309 -5.73 -5.12 12.15
N LEU A 310 -4.74 -5.80 11.58
CA LEU A 310 -4.77 -7.25 11.40
C LEU A 310 -4.48 -8.01 12.70
N ALA A 311 -3.61 -7.55 13.59
CA ALA A 311 -3.42 -8.20 14.89
C ALA A 311 -4.71 -8.23 15.73
N ALA A 312 -5.55 -7.19 15.60
CA ALA A 312 -6.87 -7.13 16.23
C ALA A 312 -7.93 -7.97 15.50
N ILE A 313 -7.86 -8.12 14.17
CA ILE A 313 -8.84 -8.84 13.35
C ILE A 313 -8.51 -10.34 13.17
N ALA A 314 -7.23 -10.70 13.07
CA ALA A 314 -6.73 -12.03 12.73
C ALA A 314 -6.23 -12.86 13.92
N GLY A 315 -6.51 -12.44 15.16
CA GLY A 315 -6.15 -13.15 16.40
C GLY A 315 -6.74 -14.57 16.59
N GLY A 316 -7.26 -15.19 15.53
CA GLY A 316 -7.77 -16.56 15.53
C GLY A 316 -7.62 -17.23 14.16
N SER A 317 -6.51 -17.94 13.96
CA SER A 317 -6.42 -19.18 13.18
C SER A 317 -6.69 -19.21 11.66
N PHE A 318 -7.00 -18.11 10.98
CA PHE A 318 -7.53 -18.16 9.59
C PHE A 318 -6.74 -17.37 8.53
N LEU A 319 -5.41 -17.41 8.62
CA LEU A 319 -4.51 -16.88 7.60
C LEU A 319 -4.36 -17.86 6.42
N SER A 320 -5.41 -18.08 5.62
CA SER A 320 -5.35 -19.04 4.51
C SER A 320 -5.52 -18.45 3.11
N ASP A 321 -6.19 -17.30 2.94
CA ASP A 321 -6.61 -16.85 1.60
C ASP A 321 -6.63 -15.31 1.47
N CYS A 322 -5.55 -14.71 0.98
CA CYS A 322 -5.48 -13.32 0.49
C CYS A 322 -4.91 -13.35 -0.94
N LEU A 323 -5.28 -12.48 -1.86
CA LEU A 323 -4.68 -12.42 -3.20
C LEU A 323 -4.28 -10.97 -3.53
N PHE A 324 -3.38 -10.80 -4.49
CA PHE A 324 -2.74 -9.53 -4.84
C PHE A 324 -3.10 -9.07 -6.26
N ILE A 325 -3.17 -7.76 -6.49
CA ILE A 325 -3.13 -7.15 -7.83
C ILE A 325 -1.96 -6.18 -7.94
N GLU A 326 -1.24 -6.33 -9.04
CA GLU A 326 -0.17 -5.44 -9.48
C GLU A 326 -0.77 -4.27 -10.30
N PHE A 327 -0.48 -3.03 -9.90
CA PHE A 327 -0.77 -1.85 -10.73
C PHE A 327 0.39 -1.64 -11.71
N TYR A 328 0.12 -1.84 -12.99
CA TYR A 328 1.04 -1.52 -14.10
C TYR A 328 0.81 -0.12 -14.64
#